data_AF-A0A2U9IC01-F1
#
_entry.id   AF-A0A2U9IC01-F1
#
_cell.length_a   1.000
_cell.length_b   1.000
_cell.length_c   1.000
_cell.angle_alpha   90.00
_cell.angle_beta   90.00
_cell.angle_gamma   90.00
#
_symmetry.space_group_name_H-M   'P 1'
#
loop_
_entity.id
_entity.type
_entity.pdbx_description
1 polymer ?
#
loop_
_entity_poly.entity_id
_entity_poly.type
_entity_poly.pdbx_seq_one_letter_code
_entity_poly.pdbx_strand_id
1 'polypeptide(L)'
;MTWISELSFSFHCSETSINFQCNSRSNIIELTWNNNVLILNIFNPNHRVNYSNGRLYDFNNLSVKKDSEAIQEIKLLVNNMINNTQEDVNKTHIIHEIPLSIIEDFLIDMSEFRFEPKKYIDFGLEELKIELNKEFLQDKPGFNTERKLKIYIKNKNGSCFNLIYWLNSNKKEILWASDCNSFVYSDKKRFSSEFRPINKYSIEIKRFIENVF
;
A
#
# COMPACT_ATOMS: atom_id res chain seq x y z
N MET A 1 2.79 10.27 27.05
CA MET A 1 3.35 9.32 26.08
C MET A 1 2.44 9.29 24.88
N THR A 2 2.80 10.03 23.83
CA THR A 2 2.12 9.95 22.54
C THR A 2 2.44 8.58 21.94
N TRP A 3 1.47 7.67 21.98
CA TRP A 3 1.54 6.45 21.17
C TRP A 3 1.82 6.88 19.74
N ILE A 4 3.00 6.52 19.21
CA ILE A 4 3.32 6.70 17.80
C ILE A 4 2.22 5.98 17.04
N SER A 5 1.46 6.68 16.19
CA SER A 5 0.48 6.02 15.33
C SER A 5 1.25 5.00 14.48
N GLU A 6 0.98 3.71 14.74
CA GLU A 6 1.57 2.62 13.99
C GLU A 6 0.81 2.49 12.68
N LEU A 7 1.13 3.38 11.73
CA LEU A 7 0.76 3.17 10.34
C LEU A 7 1.65 2.07 9.77
N SER A 8 1.03 0.99 9.31
CA SER A 8 1.66 0.00 8.45
C SER A 8 0.71 -0.36 7.32
N PHE A 9 1.21 -0.49 6.10
CA PHE A 9 0.38 -0.87 4.97
C PHE A 9 1.14 -1.68 3.94
N SER A 10 0.37 -2.41 3.13
CA SER A 10 0.81 -3.05 1.90
C SER A 10 -0.20 -2.71 0.81
N PHE A 11 0.25 -2.05 -0.24
CA PHE A 11 -0.50 -1.78 -1.45
C PHE A 11 0.13 -2.56 -2.60
N HIS A 12 -0.67 -3.36 -3.28
CA HIS A 12 -0.26 -4.16 -4.42
C HIS A 12 -1.28 -3.96 -5.54
N CYS A 13 -0.82 -3.41 -6.66
CA CYS A 13 -1.62 -3.21 -7.86
C CYS A 13 -1.02 -3.97 -9.05
N SER A 14 -1.87 -4.67 -9.79
CA SER A 14 -1.58 -5.25 -11.10
C SER A 14 -2.59 -4.73 -12.12
N GLU A 15 -2.51 -5.16 -13.38
CA GLU A 15 -3.47 -4.71 -14.40
C GLU A 15 -4.94 -5.04 -14.08
N THR A 16 -5.19 -6.10 -13.30
CA THR A 16 -6.54 -6.63 -13.06
C THR A 16 -6.92 -6.69 -11.58
N SER A 17 -6.03 -6.32 -10.66
CA SER A 17 -6.30 -6.42 -9.24
C SER A 17 -5.66 -5.33 -8.40
N ILE A 18 -6.31 -5.03 -7.29
CA ILE A 18 -5.78 -4.21 -6.21
C ILE A 18 -5.93 -5.00 -4.92
N ASN A 19 -4.82 -5.16 -4.20
CA ASN A 19 -4.81 -5.67 -2.83
C ASN A 19 -4.25 -4.57 -1.92
N PHE A 20 -4.98 -4.26 -0.87
CA PHE A 20 -4.56 -3.27 0.11
C PHE A 20 -4.80 -3.80 1.51
N GLN A 21 -3.78 -3.72 2.35
CA GLN A 21 -3.89 -3.97 3.77
C GLN A 21 -3.32 -2.77 4.50
N CYS A 22 -4.05 -2.26 5.48
CA CYS A 22 -3.61 -1.13 6.28
C CYS A 22 -3.98 -1.32 7.74
N ASN A 23 -3.04 -1.05 8.62
CA ASN A 23 -3.24 -0.90 10.05
C ASN A 23 -2.93 0.54 10.44
N SER A 24 -3.88 1.20 11.10
CA SER A 24 -3.70 2.53 11.69
C SER A 24 -4.56 2.64 12.95
N ARG A 25 -3.96 3.02 14.09
CA ARG A 25 -4.68 3.34 15.34
C ARG A 25 -5.70 2.27 15.77
N SER A 26 -5.31 0.99 15.71
CA SER A 26 -6.16 -0.19 16.01
C SER A 26 -7.28 -0.48 15.00
N ASN A 27 -7.24 0.17 13.85
CA ASN A 27 -8.11 -0.10 12.70
C ASN A 27 -7.33 -0.91 11.67
N ILE A 28 -7.87 -2.05 11.27
CA ILE A 28 -7.35 -2.86 10.17
C ILE A 28 -8.36 -2.83 9.04
N ILE A 29 -7.89 -2.49 7.85
CA ILE A 29 -8.64 -2.56 6.61
C ILE A 29 -7.90 -3.50 5.67
N GLU A 30 -8.61 -4.48 5.12
CA GLU A 30 -8.09 -5.37 4.09
C GLU A 30 -9.04 -5.35 2.90
N LEU A 31 -8.52 -5.01 1.73
CA LEU A 31 -9.28 -4.91 0.50
C LEU A 31 -8.63 -5.80 -0.55
N THR A 32 -9.45 -6.61 -1.20
CA THR A 32 -9.12 -7.29 -2.44
C THR A 32 -10.17 -6.92 -3.47
N TRP A 33 -9.72 -6.27 -4.53
CA TRP A 33 -10.50 -6.07 -5.74
C TRP A 33 -9.85 -6.86 -6.87
N ASN A 34 -10.56 -7.82 -7.45
CA ASN A 34 -10.04 -8.63 -8.54
C ASN A 34 -11.19 -9.04 -9.46
N ASN A 35 -11.06 -8.79 -10.77
CA ASN A 35 -12.08 -9.15 -11.77
C ASN A 35 -13.51 -8.73 -11.36
N ASN A 36 -13.67 -7.48 -10.92
CA ASN A 36 -14.92 -6.88 -10.41
C ASN A 36 -15.50 -7.52 -9.12
N VAL A 37 -14.77 -8.43 -8.48
CA VAL A 37 -15.13 -8.94 -7.16
C VAL A 37 -14.44 -8.10 -6.10
N LEU A 38 -15.25 -7.44 -5.26
CA LEU A 38 -14.77 -6.70 -4.10
C LEU A 38 -14.97 -7.54 -2.83
N ILE A 39 -13.87 -7.74 -2.11
CA ILE A 39 -13.83 -8.24 -0.75
C ILE A 39 -13.20 -7.16 0.12
N LEU A 40 -13.86 -6.82 1.22
CA LEU A 40 -13.39 -5.81 2.15
C LEU A 40 -13.60 -6.29 3.59
N ASN A 41 -12.52 -6.49 4.33
CA ASN A 41 -12.55 -6.75 5.76
C ASN A 41 -12.26 -5.46 6.52
N ILE A 42 -13.01 -5.24 7.59
CA ILE A 42 -12.75 -4.17 8.54
C ILE A 42 -12.73 -4.79 9.94
N PHE A 43 -11.65 -4.51 10.66
CA PHE A 43 -11.51 -4.85 12.06
C PHE A 43 -11.17 -3.58 12.83
N ASN A 44 -12.00 -3.24 13.79
CA ASN A 44 -11.73 -2.19 14.77
C ASN A 44 -12.33 -2.63 16.12
N PRO A 45 -12.10 -1.89 17.22
CA PRO A 45 -12.60 -2.30 18.55
C PRO A 45 -14.12 -2.53 18.63
N ASN A 46 -14.90 -1.92 17.75
CA ASN A 46 -16.37 -1.97 17.77
C ASN A 46 -16.95 -2.88 16.69
N HIS A 47 -16.21 -3.16 15.62
CA HIS A 47 -16.70 -3.81 14.42
C HIS A 47 -15.71 -4.85 13.91
N ARG A 48 -16.25 -6.02 13.59
CA ARG A 48 -15.58 -7.06 12.81
C ARG A 48 -16.51 -7.42 11.68
N VAL A 49 -16.24 -6.86 10.50
CA VAL A 49 -17.13 -7.02 9.35
C VAL A 49 -16.38 -7.51 8.12
N ASN A 50 -17.05 -8.34 7.33
CA ASN A 50 -16.63 -8.74 6.00
C ASN A 50 -17.70 -8.33 4.99
N TYR A 51 -17.31 -7.54 4.01
CA TYR A 51 -18.12 -7.26 2.83
C TYR A 51 -17.60 -8.12 1.67
N SER A 52 -18.50 -8.85 1.02
CA SER A 52 -18.20 -9.65 -0.16
C SER A 52 -19.37 -9.60 -1.13
N ASN A 53 -19.14 -8.99 -2.30
CA ASN A 53 -20.06 -8.99 -3.45
C ASN A 53 -21.54 -8.73 -3.09
N GLY A 54 -21.82 -7.62 -2.39
CA GLY A 54 -23.17 -7.22 -2.01
C GLY A 54 -23.68 -7.81 -0.68
N ARG A 55 -22.87 -8.57 0.05
CA ARG A 55 -23.24 -9.04 1.39
C ARG A 55 -22.29 -8.48 2.43
N LEU A 56 -22.84 -7.98 3.52
CA LEU A 56 -22.08 -7.54 4.69
C LEU A 56 -22.37 -8.48 5.84
N TYR A 57 -21.33 -9.18 6.28
CA TYR A 57 -21.35 -10.06 7.45
C TYR A 57 -20.79 -9.29 8.63
N ASP A 58 -21.63 -9.07 9.65
CA ASP A 58 -21.21 -8.51 10.93
C ASP A 58 -21.06 -9.63 11.95
N PHE A 59 -19.81 -9.95 12.29
CA PHE A 59 -19.49 -11.03 13.21
C PHE A 59 -19.69 -10.65 14.67
N ASN A 60 -19.72 -9.35 15.01
CA ASN A 60 -19.98 -8.91 16.38
C ASN A 60 -21.47 -9.03 16.71
N ASN A 61 -22.33 -8.65 15.76
CA ASN A 61 -23.78 -8.71 15.93
C ASN A 61 -24.43 -9.98 15.36
N LEU A 62 -23.62 -10.89 14.80
CA LEU A 62 -24.08 -12.13 14.14
C LEU A 62 -25.19 -11.86 13.11
N SER A 63 -25.03 -10.80 12.30
CA SER A 63 -26.03 -10.34 11.35
C SER A 63 -25.50 -10.31 9.92
N VAL A 64 -26.42 -10.35 8.96
CA VAL A 64 -26.09 -10.27 7.53
C VAL A 64 -27.01 -9.25 6.86
N LYS A 65 -26.41 -8.24 6.26
CA LYS A 65 -27.11 -7.26 5.40
C LYS A 65 -26.80 -7.53 3.93
N LYS A 66 -27.69 -7.09 3.04
CA LYS A 66 -27.60 -7.37 1.60
C LYS A 66 -27.73 -6.10 0.76
N ASP A 67 -27.13 -6.17 -0.42
CA ASP A 67 -27.23 -5.25 -1.53
C ASP A 67 -27.02 -3.79 -1.10
N SER A 68 -28.01 -2.91 -1.31
CA SER A 68 -27.90 -1.48 -1.02
C SER A 68 -27.64 -1.17 0.46
N GLU A 69 -28.26 -1.93 1.37
CA GLU A 69 -28.09 -1.74 2.81
C GLU A 69 -26.67 -2.11 3.24
N ALA A 70 -26.17 -3.25 2.73
CA ALA A 70 -24.79 -3.67 2.93
C ALA A 70 -23.79 -2.62 2.44
N ILE A 71 -24.00 -2.07 1.23
CA ILE A 71 -23.14 -1.05 0.62
C ILE A 71 -23.14 0.25 1.43
N GLN A 72 -24.31 0.72 1.86
CA GLN A 72 -24.42 1.95 2.65
C GLN A 72 -23.69 1.83 3.98
N GLU A 73 -23.87 0.71 4.69
CA GLU A 73 -23.20 0.52 5.98
C GLU A 73 -21.68 0.38 5.84
N ILE A 74 -21.20 -0.43 4.90
CA ILE A 74 -19.75 -0.58 4.73
C ILE A 74 -19.10 0.75 4.31
N LYS A 75 -19.76 1.56 3.47
CA LYS A 75 -19.29 2.91 3.12
C LYS A 75 -19.16 3.82 4.33
N LEU A 76 -20.15 3.82 5.22
CA LEU A 76 -20.09 4.59 6.46
C LEU A 76 -18.93 4.15 7.34
N LEU A 77 -18.72 2.84 7.51
CA LEU A 77 -17.60 2.30 8.28
C LEU A 77 -16.25 2.71 7.70
N VAL A 78 -16.09 2.56 6.39
CA VAL A 78 -14.89 2.95 5.65
C VAL A 78 -14.59 4.45 5.82
N ASN A 79 -15.58 5.31 5.62
CA ASN A 79 -15.41 6.76 5.71
C ASN A 79 -14.99 7.22 7.11
N ASN A 80 -15.52 6.59 8.16
CA ASN A 80 -15.15 6.90 9.54
C ASN A 80 -13.67 6.57 9.84
N MET A 81 -13.08 5.61 9.13
CA MET A 81 -11.71 5.15 9.35
C MET A 81 -10.68 5.85 8.45
N ILE A 82 -11.08 6.18 7.23
CA ILE A 82 -10.17 6.74 6.21
C ILE A 82 -9.58 8.08 6.62
N ASN A 83 -10.36 8.99 7.21
CA ASN A 83 -9.87 10.33 7.54
C ASN A 83 -8.64 10.29 8.47
N ASN A 84 -8.69 9.44 9.50
CA ASN A 84 -7.56 9.25 10.42
C ASN A 84 -6.36 8.58 9.73
N THR A 85 -6.65 7.62 8.83
CA THR A 85 -5.61 6.91 8.07
C THR A 85 -4.90 7.86 7.10
N GLN A 86 -5.64 8.73 6.41
CA GLN A 86 -5.09 9.76 5.52
C GLN A 86 -4.22 10.76 6.27
N GLU A 87 -4.65 11.19 7.46
CA GLU A 87 -3.83 12.06 8.31
C GLU A 87 -2.50 11.38 8.68
N ASP A 88 -2.53 10.09 9.03
CA ASP A 88 -1.32 9.33 9.34
C ASP A 88 -0.41 9.12 8.12
N VAL A 89 -1.00 8.84 6.94
CA VAL A 89 -0.26 8.71 5.67
C VAL A 89 0.42 10.03 5.31
N ASN A 90 -0.31 11.14 5.35
CA ASN A 90 0.22 12.47 5.02
C ASN A 90 1.32 12.90 5.99
N LYS A 91 1.12 12.69 7.31
CA LYS A 91 2.18 12.92 8.30
C LYS A 91 3.43 12.09 7.98
N THR A 92 3.26 10.82 7.63
CA THR A 92 4.37 9.92 7.27
C THR A 92 5.07 10.38 5.99
N HIS A 93 4.30 10.79 4.98
CA HIS A 93 4.81 11.36 3.73
C HIS A 93 5.70 12.58 3.99
N ILE A 94 5.22 13.53 4.79
CA ILE A 94 5.96 14.77 5.11
C ILE A 94 7.20 14.48 5.97
N ILE A 95 7.08 13.67 7.03
CA ILE A 95 8.17 13.43 7.98
C ILE A 95 9.34 12.69 7.32
N HIS A 96 9.05 11.77 6.41
CA HIS A 96 10.05 10.88 5.83
C HIS A 96 10.35 11.17 4.35
N GLU A 97 9.65 12.11 3.72
CA GLU A 97 9.80 12.49 2.31
C GLU A 97 9.71 11.29 1.35
N ILE A 98 8.78 10.37 1.61
CA ILE A 98 8.59 9.12 0.84
C ILE A 98 7.37 9.17 -0.08
N PRO A 99 7.35 8.48 -1.24
CA PRO A 99 6.34 8.69 -2.28
C PRO A 99 5.03 7.99 -1.96
N LEU A 100 4.10 8.70 -1.30
CA LEU A 100 2.84 8.14 -0.79
C LEU A 100 1.58 8.72 -1.43
N SER A 101 1.67 9.60 -2.43
CA SER A 101 0.48 10.18 -3.06
C SER A 101 -0.46 9.13 -3.66
N ILE A 102 0.07 7.99 -4.10
CA ILE A 102 -0.74 6.86 -4.58
C ILE A 102 -1.62 6.26 -3.48
N ILE A 103 -1.12 6.19 -2.25
CA ILE A 103 -1.85 5.67 -1.09
C ILE A 103 -2.91 6.68 -0.66
N GLU A 104 -2.57 7.97 -0.65
CA GLU A 104 -3.51 9.06 -0.34
C GLU A 104 -4.72 9.03 -1.29
N ASP A 105 -4.47 9.01 -2.60
CA ASP A 105 -5.53 8.95 -3.61
C ASP A 105 -6.31 7.63 -3.55
N PHE A 106 -5.63 6.49 -3.32
CA PHE A 106 -6.30 5.20 -3.16
C PHE A 106 -7.26 5.19 -1.95
N LEU A 107 -6.88 5.81 -0.84
CA LEU A 107 -7.77 5.97 0.32
C LEU A 107 -9.00 6.81 -0.04
N ILE A 108 -8.87 7.88 -0.84
CA ILE A 108 -10.03 8.65 -1.32
C ILE A 108 -10.94 7.75 -2.16
N ASP A 109 -10.38 7.03 -3.13
CA ASP A 109 -11.16 6.16 -3.99
C ASP A 109 -11.86 5.03 -3.22
N MET A 110 -11.23 4.52 -2.15
CA MET A 110 -11.85 3.55 -1.24
C MET A 110 -13.07 4.13 -0.51
N SER A 111 -13.02 5.40 -0.10
CA SER A 111 -14.17 6.11 0.50
C SER A 111 -15.35 6.23 -0.47
N GLU A 112 -15.04 6.36 -1.77
CA GLU A 112 -16.01 6.49 -2.84
C GLU A 112 -16.44 5.13 -3.45
N PHE A 113 -15.81 4.02 -3.03
CA PHE A 113 -15.95 2.68 -3.60
C PHE A 113 -15.63 2.63 -5.11
N ARG A 114 -14.57 3.32 -5.52
CA ARG A 114 -14.06 3.33 -6.89
C ARG A 114 -12.77 2.54 -6.95
N PHE A 115 -12.74 1.45 -7.72
CA PHE A 115 -11.57 0.58 -7.80
C PHE A 115 -11.23 0.35 -9.27
N GLU A 116 -10.17 1.04 -9.73
CA GLU A 116 -9.69 0.95 -11.11
C GLU A 116 -8.16 0.81 -11.11
N PRO A 117 -7.60 -0.40 -11.31
CA PRO A 117 -6.16 -0.62 -11.24
C PRO A 117 -5.37 0.23 -12.23
N LYS A 118 -5.95 0.48 -13.41
CA LYS A 118 -5.38 1.34 -14.47
C LYS A 118 -5.10 2.77 -14.01
N LYS A 119 -5.74 3.25 -12.94
CA LYS A 119 -5.43 4.55 -12.34
C LYS A 119 -4.05 4.56 -11.68
N TYR A 120 -3.63 3.45 -11.08
CA TYR A 120 -2.43 3.37 -10.24
C TYR A 120 -1.24 2.72 -10.94
N ILE A 121 -1.47 1.87 -11.94
CA ILE A 121 -0.41 1.19 -12.68
C ILE A 121 -0.06 1.94 -13.97
N ASP A 122 1.23 2.15 -14.22
CA ASP A 122 1.70 2.78 -15.46
C ASP A 122 1.63 1.80 -16.63
N PHE A 123 1.52 2.30 -17.86
CA PHE A 123 1.42 1.46 -19.07
C PHE A 123 2.62 0.50 -19.23
N GLY A 124 3.81 0.92 -18.79
CA GLY A 124 5.03 0.11 -18.84
C GLY A 124 5.15 -0.94 -17.73
N LEU A 125 4.24 -0.95 -16.76
CA LEU A 125 4.29 -1.81 -15.58
C LEU A 125 3.30 -2.96 -15.66
N GLU A 126 3.71 -4.11 -15.16
CA GLU A 126 2.87 -5.28 -14.91
C GLU A 126 2.40 -5.31 -13.45
N GLU A 127 3.27 -4.87 -12.52
CA GLU A 127 3.01 -4.92 -11.08
C GLU A 127 3.70 -3.76 -10.35
N LEU A 128 3.01 -3.19 -9.36
CA LEU A 128 3.56 -2.23 -8.41
C LEU A 128 3.18 -2.66 -6.99
N LYS A 129 4.17 -2.79 -6.11
CA LYS A 129 3.95 -3.00 -4.68
C LYS A 129 4.65 -1.93 -3.85
N ILE A 130 3.95 -1.42 -2.85
CA ILE A 130 4.47 -0.45 -1.88
C ILE A 130 4.10 -0.95 -0.50
N GLU A 131 5.11 -1.20 0.32
CA GLU A 131 4.94 -1.69 1.68
C GLU A 131 5.62 -0.74 2.66
N LEU A 132 4.90 -0.33 3.70
CA LEU A 132 5.47 0.37 4.85
C LEU A 132 5.25 -0.50 6.08
N ASN A 133 6.33 -1.08 6.60
CA ASN A 133 6.29 -2.04 7.70
C ASN A 133 7.36 -1.73 8.76
N LYS A 134 7.23 -2.34 9.94
CA LYS A 134 8.30 -2.38 10.95
C LYS A 134 9.04 -3.71 10.85
N GLU A 135 10.36 -3.66 10.83
CA GLU A 135 11.25 -4.82 10.87
C GLU A 135 11.99 -4.88 12.20
N PHE A 136 12.05 -6.04 12.84
CA PHE A 136 12.88 -6.26 14.02
C PHE A 136 14.35 -6.36 13.61
N LEU A 137 15.20 -5.54 14.20
CA LEU A 137 16.64 -5.59 13.98
C LEU A 137 17.22 -6.79 14.74
N GLN A 138 17.60 -7.85 14.01
CA GLN A 138 18.16 -9.07 14.60
C GLN A 138 19.56 -8.86 15.19
N ASP A 139 20.29 -7.82 14.72
CA ASP A 139 21.71 -7.59 15.05
C ASP A 139 21.93 -6.73 16.32
N LYS A 140 20.86 -6.31 17.00
CA LYS A 140 20.96 -5.49 18.22
C LYS A 140 20.22 -6.17 19.38
N PRO A 141 20.84 -6.28 20.58
CA PRO A 141 20.10 -6.72 21.76
C PRO A 141 18.98 -5.72 22.08
N GLY A 142 17.80 -6.25 22.39
CA GLY A 142 16.55 -5.50 22.57
C GLY A 142 15.69 -5.51 21.30
N PHE A 143 14.36 -5.56 21.44
CA PHE A 143 13.37 -5.55 20.36
C PHE A 143 13.35 -4.21 19.60
N ASN A 144 14.48 -3.80 19.04
CA ASN A 144 14.60 -2.57 18.28
C ASN A 144 13.94 -2.79 16.93
N THR A 145 12.87 -2.03 16.67
CA THR A 145 12.19 -2.04 15.37
C THR A 145 12.63 -0.86 14.55
N GLU A 146 12.83 -1.06 13.25
CA GLU A 146 13.03 0.01 12.30
C GLU A 146 11.92 0.02 11.25
N ARG A 147 11.46 1.21 10.88
CA ARG A 147 10.48 1.35 9.80
C ARG A 147 11.17 1.21 8.44
N LYS A 148 10.55 0.43 7.56
CA LYS A 148 11.08 0.07 6.26
C LYS A 148 10.01 0.26 5.20
N LEU A 149 10.34 1.08 4.21
CA LEU A 149 9.60 1.22 2.97
C LEU A 149 10.19 0.22 1.96
N LYS A 150 9.35 -0.62 1.37
CA LYS A 150 9.71 -1.41 0.20
C LYS A 150 8.90 -0.96 -1.00
N ILE A 151 9.56 -0.82 -2.14
CA ILE A 151 8.91 -0.55 -3.42
C ILE A 151 9.39 -1.60 -4.40
N TYR A 152 8.46 -2.41 -4.90
CA TYR A 152 8.72 -3.39 -5.94
C TYR A 152 8.00 -2.99 -7.22
N ILE A 153 8.75 -3.03 -8.32
CA ILE A 153 8.29 -2.63 -9.64
C ILE A 153 8.60 -3.79 -10.59
N LYS A 154 7.57 -4.31 -11.26
CA LYS A 154 7.73 -5.28 -12.34
C LYS A 154 7.34 -4.62 -13.66
N ASN A 155 8.30 -4.50 -14.57
CA ASN A 155 8.09 -3.98 -15.91
C ASN A 155 7.51 -5.08 -16.82
N LYS A 156 6.76 -4.67 -17.85
CA LYS A 156 6.21 -5.61 -18.85
C LYS A 156 7.25 -6.36 -19.68
N ASN A 157 8.48 -5.85 -19.74
CA ASN A 157 9.60 -6.53 -20.39
C ASN A 157 10.20 -7.65 -19.52
N GLY A 158 9.66 -7.90 -18.33
CA GLY A 158 10.10 -8.93 -17.39
C GLY A 158 11.16 -8.45 -16.39
N SER A 159 11.71 -7.23 -16.53
CA SER A 159 12.67 -6.72 -15.55
C SER A 159 11.97 -6.22 -14.28
N CYS A 160 12.66 -6.38 -13.15
CA CYS A 160 12.15 -6.06 -11.84
C CYS A 160 13.12 -5.17 -11.08
N PHE A 161 12.58 -4.20 -10.34
CA PHE A 161 13.31 -3.42 -9.36
C PHE A 161 12.72 -3.63 -7.97
N ASN A 162 13.59 -3.67 -6.97
CA ASN A 162 13.19 -3.73 -5.57
C ASN A 162 14.01 -2.72 -4.77
N LEU A 163 13.36 -1.69 -4.28
CA LEU A 163 13.91 -0.76 -3.31
C LEU A 163 13.55 -1.23 -1.91
N ILE A 164 14.54 -1.28 -1.03
CA ILE A 164 14.35 -1.37 0.41
C ILE A 164 14.98 -0.14 1.04
N TYR A 165 14.18 0.67 1.71
CA TYR A 165 14.60 1.93 2.33
C TYR A 165 14.22 1.94 3.81
N TRP A 166 15.22 2.00 4.68
CA TRP A 166 15.03 2.05 6.14
C TRP A 166 14.94 3.50 6.59
N LEU A 167 13.78 3.90 7.12
CA LEU A 167 13.42 5.31 7.34
C LEU A 167 14.23 6.01 8.44
N ASN A 168 14.74 5.25 9.42
CA ASN A 168 15.41 5.84 10.58
C ASN A 168 16.94 5.95 10.36
N SER A 169 17.54 4.93 9.75
CA SER A 169 18.96 4.86 9.44
C SER A 169 19.32 5.44 8.07
N ASN A 170 18.32 5.69 7.20
CA ASN A 170 18.50 6.02 5.80
C ASN A 170 19.33 4.97 5.03
N LYS A 171 19.44 3.74 5.56
CA LYS A 171 20.00 2.61 4.82
C LYS A 171 19.11 2.34 3.61
N LYS A 172 19.72 1.95 2.50
CA LYS A 172 19.01 1.66 1.26
C LYS A 172 19.65 0.51 0.49
N GLU A 173 18.81 -0.30 -0.12
CA GLU A 173 19.19 -1.35 -1.06
C GLU A 173 18.31 -1.20 -2.30
N ILE A 174 18.93 -0.99 -3.46
CA ILE A 174 18.22 -0.90 -4.74
C ILE A 174 18.69 -2.06 -5.59
N LEU A 175 17.78 -2.99 -5.83
CA LEU A 175 18.06 -4.25 -6.50
C LEU A 175 17.37 -4.29 -7.85
N TRP A 176 17.96 -5.00 -8.80
CA TRP A 176 17.43 -5.26 -10.13
C TRP A 176 17.56 -6.75 -10.48
N ALA A 177 16.58 -7.28 -11.19
CA ALA A 177 16.62 -8.63 -11.75
C ALA A 177 15.97 -8.64 -13.14
N SER A 178 16.54 -9.36 -14.10
CA SER A 178 15.92 -9.56 -15.43
C SER A 178 14.82 -10.62 -15.43
N ASP A 179 14.79 -11.47 -14.41
CA ASP A 179 13.89 -12.62 -14.26
C ASP A 179 13.00 -12.51 -13.02
N CYS A 180 13.09 -11.41 -12.28
CA CYS A 180 12.42 -11.17 -10.99
C CYS A 180 12.76 -12.18 -9.88
N ASN A 181 13.83 -12.97 -10.04
CA ASN A 181 14.29 -13.96 -9.06
C ASN A 181 15.72 -13.68 -8.60
N SER A 182 16.62 -13.44 -9.55
CA SER A 182 18.06 -13.32 -9.33
C SER A 182 18.47 -11.85 -9.18
N PHE A 183 18.21 -11.28 -8.01
CA PHE A 183 18.45 -9.86 -7.73
C PHE A 183 19.94 -9.53 -7.54
N VAL A 184 20.38 -8.46 -8.20
CA VAL A 184 21.70 -7.84 -8.05
C VAL A 184 21.54 -6.36 -7.71
N TYR A 185 22.59 -5.72 -7.16
CA TYR A 185 22.56 -4.28 -6.94
C TYR A 185 22.39 -3.54 -8.27
N SER A 186 21.42 -2.62 -8.31
CA SER A 186 21.20 -1.73 -9.46
C SER A 186 22.06 -0.49 -9.35
N ASP A 187 22.35 0.12 -10.50
CA ASP A 187 22.85 1.48 -10.59
C ASP A 187 21.75 2.44 -11.08
N LYS A 188 21.99 3.75 -10.87
CA LYS A 188 21.05 4.82 -11.24
C LYS A 188 20.77 4.86 -12.74
N LYS A 189 21.81 4.68 -13.56
CA LYS A 189 21.69 4.75 -15.02
C LYS A 189 20.75 3.68 -15.55
N ARG A 190 20.87 2.45 -15.05
CA ARG A 190 20.00 1.32 -15.38
C ARG A 190 18.56 1.62 -14.99
N PHE A 191 18.32 1.98 -13.73
CA PHE A 191 16.98 2.32 -13.24
C PHE A 191 16.33 3.43 -14.08
N SER A 192 17.01 4.56 -14.27
CA SER A 192 16.49 5.68 -15.06
C SER A 192 16.20 5.31 -16.52
N SER A 193 16.96 4.37 -17.08
CA SER A 193 16.83 3.94 -18.48
C SER A 193 15.71 2.93 -18.71
N GLU A 194 15.43 2.05 -17.75
CA GLU A 194 14.42 0.99 -17.85
C GLU A 194 13.06 1.44 -17.30
N PHE A 195 13.04 2.20 -16.21
CA PHE A 195 11.81 2.71 -15.63
C PHE A 195 11.49 4.09 -16.18
N ARG A 196 10.59 4.15 -17.16
CA ARG A 196 10.17 5.39 -17.86
C ARG A 196 8.67 5.65 -17.67
N PRO A 197 8.25 6.00 -16.44
CA PRO A 197 6.86 6.24 -16.14
C PRO A 197 6.34 7.53 -16.77
N ILE A 198 5.03 7.57 -16.95
CA ILE A 198 4.26 8.69 -17.50
C ILE A 198 3.19 9.14 -16.50
N ASN A 199 2.67 8.23 -15.66
CA ASN A 199 1.69 8.56 -14.64
C ASN A 199 2.34 9.26 -13.43
N LYS A 200 1.57 10.12 -12.75
CA LYS A 200 2.08 10.99 -11.67
C LYS A 200 2.70 10.21 -10.50
N TYR A 201 2.09 9.09 -10.11
CA TYR A 201 2.56 8.27 -8.98
C TYR A 201 3.89 7.60 -9.28
N SER A 202 4.02 7.03 -10.47
CA SER A 202 5.23 6.34 -10.90
C SER A 202 6.36 7.33 -11.16
N ILE A 203 6.05 8.55 -11.61
CA ILE A 203 7.02 9.66 -11.70
C ILE A 203 7.51 10.07 -10.30
N GLU A 204 6.63 10.20 -9.32
CA GLU A 204 6.98 10.49 -7.92
C GLU A 204 7.90 9.40 -7.36
N ILE A 205 7.53 8.12 -7.52
CA ILE A 205 8.34 6.97 -7.12
C ILE A 205 9.71 6.98 -7.81
N LYS A 206 9.75 7.25 -9.12
CA LYS A 206 11.01 7.36 -9.87
C LYS A 206 11.92 8.43 -9.28
N ARG A 207 11.40 9.63 -9.04
CA ARG A 207 12.16 10.75 -8.47
C ARG A 207 12.70 10.40 -7.10
N PHE A 208 11.87 9.80 -6.25
CA PHE A 208 12.32 9.33 -4.94
C PHE A 208 13.47 8.33 -5.06
N ILE A 209 13.31 7.28 -5.87
CA ILE A 209 14.35 6.26 -6.06
C ILE A 209 15.64 6.87 -6.63
N GLU A 210 15.53 7.78 -7.60
CA GLU A 210 16.67 8.50 -8.19
C GLU A 210 17.41 9.41 -7.20
N ASN A 211 16.71 9.95 -6.20
CA ASN A 211 17.29 10.78 -5.14
C ASN A 211 17.97 9.93 -4.06
N VAL A 212 17.47 8.72 -3.82
CA VAL A 212 18.06 7.79 -2.85
C VAL A 212 19.08 6.84 -3.47
N PHE A 213 19.45 6.95 -4.75
CA PHE A 213 20.71 6.37 -5.24
C PHE A 213 21.90 7.11 -4.61
#